data_AF-A0A938SGN0-F1
#
_entry.id   AF-A0A938SGN0-F1
#
_cell.length_a   1.000
_cell.length_b   1.000
_cell.length_c   1.000
_cell.angle_alpha   90.00
_cell.angle_beta   90.00
_cell.angle_gamma   90.00
#
_symmetry.space_group_name_H-M   'P 1'
#
loop_
_entity.id
_entity.type
_entity.pdbx_description
1 polymer ?
#
loop_
_entity_poly.entity_id
_entity_poly.type
_entity_poly.pdbx_seq_one_letter_code
_entity_poly.pdbx_strand_id
1 'polypeptide(L)'
;MTGRERLRAAYRGRKVDRLPWAPIVDAGTLRDYAPSVRERGPHRFVAELGGDVLCRSCALFKTECAEVEVSARMVGDERVVEHRTPVGTLREALKLSSSGQWRYVQHLLNTPEDFRVFRFMLEHTRFTADYSAFDRVSAEVGQHGIIAPHCAATPVQ
;
A
#
# COMPACT_ATOMS: atom_id res chain seq x y z
N MET A 1 -2.41 27.53 9.85
CA MET A 1 -2.67 26.78 8.61
C MET A 1 -3.26 25.42 8.96
N THR A 2 -4.12 24.86 8.12
CA THR A 2 -4.56 23.47 8.25
C THR A 2 -3.40 22.52 7.88
N GLY A 3 -3.48 21.24 8.27
CA GLY A 3 -2.45 20.26 7.88
C GLY A 3 -2.35 20.10 6.36
N ARG A 4 -3.51 20.16 5.68
CA ARG A 4 -3.60 20.17 4.21
C ARG A 4 -2.87 21.37 3.60
N GLU A 5 -3.11 22.57 4.09
CA GLU A 5 -2.45 23.80 3.62
C GLU A 5 -0.95 23.75 3.87
N ARG A 6 -0.55 23.31 5.07
CA ARG A 6 0.85 23.23 5.51
C ARG A 6 1.65 22.27 4.64
N LEU A 7 1.16 21.04 4.42
CA LEU A 7 1.82 20.07 3.55
C LEU A 7 1.91 20.58 2.11
N ARG A 8 0.83 21.14 1.57
CA ARG A 8 0.81 21.70 0.20
C ARG A 8 1.75 22.88 0.02
N ALA A 9 1.94 23.72 1.04
CA ALA A 9 2.88 24.83 1.00
C ALA A 9 4.33 24.32 1.08
N ALA A 10 4.61 23.39 1.99
CA ALA A 10 5.93 22.77 2.15
C ALA A 10 6.40 22.08 0.86
N TYR A 11 5.57 21.23 0.24
CA TYR A 11 5.92 20.57 -1.03
C TYR A 11 6.14 21.54 -2.20
N ARG A 12 5.65 22.78 -2.10
CA ARG A 12 5.85 23.83 -3.11
C ARG A 12 6.98 24.80 -2.74
N GLY A 13 7.76 24.51 -1.71
CA GLY A 13 8.83 25.39 -1.24
C GLY A 13 8.33 26.74 -0.70
N ARG A 14 7.07 26.83 -0.27
CA ARG A 14 6.49 28.06 0.28
C ARG A 14 6.67 28.11 1.79
N LYS A 15 6.61 29.33 2.35
CA LYS A 15 6.63 29.55 3.80
C LYS A 15 5.45 28.82 4.47
N VAL A 16 5.73 28.19 5.61
CA VAL A 16 4.77 27.50 6.47
C VAL A 16 4.77 28.11 7.87
N ASP A 17 3.69 27.90 8.62
CA ASP A 17 3.53 28.34 10.02
C ASP A 17 4.37 27.52 11.01
N ARG A 18 4.54 26.22 10.74
CA ARG A 18 5.52 25.32 11.37
C ARG A 18 5.97 24.25 10.40
N LEU A 19 7.08 23.56 10.70
CA LEU A 19 7.49 22.38 9.94
C LEU A 19 6.36 21.33 9.97
N PRO A 20 5.93 20.76 8.83
CA PRO A 20 4.99 19.66 8.83
C PRO A 20 5.56 18.46 9.59
N TRP A 21 4.76 17.86 10.46
CA TRP A 21 5.11 16.64 11.19
C TRP A 21 4.15 15.54 10.77
N ALA A 22 4.59 14.69 9.84
CA ALA A 22 3.77 13.68 9.19
C ALA A 22 4.38 12.28 9.38
N PRO A 23 4.33 11.71 10.60
CA PRO A 23 4.88 10.40 10.87
C PRO A 23 4.21 9.32 9.99
N ILE A 24 4.93 8.22 9.76
CA ILE A 24 4.35 7.04 9.13
C ILE A 24 3.63 6.28 10.25
N VAL A 25 2.30 6.29 10.20
CA VAL A 25 1.43 5.53 11.10
C VAL A 25 0.45 4.76 10.23
N ASP A 26 0.37 3.46 10.47
CA ASP A 26 -0.50 2.52 9.76
C ASP A 26 -1.14 1.53 10.75
N ALA A 27 -1.93 0.58 10.23
CA ALA A 27 -2.55 -0.44 11.05
C ALA A 27 -1.52 -1.32 11.80
N GLY A 28 -0.33 -1.52 11.23
CA GLY A 28 0.76 -2.25 11.88
C GLY A 28 1.33 -1.49 13.08
N THR A 29 1.50 -0.18 12.94
CA THR A 29 1.93 0.74 14.01
C THR A 29 0.95 0.71 15.17
N LEU A 30 -0.35 0.69 14.87
CA LEU A 30 -1.40 0.69 15.89
C LEU A 30 -1.69 -0.69 16.48
N ARG A 31 -1.16 -1.78 15.92
CA ARG A 31 -1.51 -3.17 16.30
C ARG A 31 -1.44 -3.42 17.81
N ASP A 32 -0.40 -2.89 18.45
CA ASP A 32 -0.10 -3.15 19.86
C ASP A 32 -0.77 -2.12 20.81
N TYR A 33 -1.52 -1.15 20.26
CA TYR A 33 -2.29 -0.17 21.03
C TYR A 33 -3.64 -0.74 21.48
N ALA A 34 -4.28 -0.11 22.47
CA ALA A 34 -5.62 -0.46 22.94
C ALA A 34 -6.67 -0.45 21.80
N PRO A 35 -7.72 -1.30 21.86
CA PRO A 35 -8.76 -1.36 20.83
C PRO A 35 -9.35 0.02 20.48
N SER A 36 -9.62 0.85 21.50
CA SER A 36 -10.16 2.20 21.36
C SER A 36 -9.26 3.18 20.58
N VAL A 37 -7.97 2.88 20.44
CA VAL A 37 -7.02 3.62 19.60
C VAL A 37 -6.98 3.02 18.20
N ARG A 38 -6.94 1.69 18.09
CA ARG A 38 -6.93 0.99 16.79
C ARG A 38 -8.15 1.31 15.94
N GLU A 39 -9.33 1.29 16.56
CA GLU A 39 -10.62 1.52 15.89
C GLU A 39 -10.76 2.95 15.34
N ARG A 40 -10.01 3.91 15.88
CA ARG A 40 -9.98 5.29 15.34
C ARG A 40 -9.27 5.39 13.99
N GLY A 41 -8.37 4.44 13.70
CA GLY A 41 -7.56 4.43 12.51
C GLY A 41 -6.36 5.40 12.55
N PRO A 42 -5.38 5.19 11.65
CA PRO A 42 -4.11 5.92 11.66
C PRO A 42 -4.25 7.42 11.37
N HIS A 43 -5.17 7.80 10.48
CA HIS A 43 -5.35 9.19 10.07
C HIS A 43 -5.86 10.06 11.22
N ARG A 44 -6.89 9.58 11.91
CA ARG A 44 -7.45 10.25 13.08
C ARG A 44 -6.45 10.28 14.24
N PHE A 45 -5.73 9.20 14.48
CA PHE A 45 -4.68 9.16 15.50
C PHE A 45 -3.63 10.26 15.31
N VAL A 46 -3.09 10.41 14.09
CA VAL A 46 -2.11 11.45 13.78
C VAL A 46 -2.69 12.85 13.94
N ALA A 47 -3.93 13.06 13.48
CA ALA A 47 -4.61 14.35 13.60
C ALA A 47 -4.83 14.76 15.07
N GLU A 48 -5.24 13.83 15.93
CA GLU A 48 -5.48 14.07 17.37
C GLU A 48 -4.18 14.39 18.13
N LEU A 49 -3.03 13.89 17.66
CA LEU A 49 -1.70 14.26 18.19
C LEU A 49 -1.19 15.62 17.68
N GLY A 50 -1.97 16.34 16.88
CA GLY A 50 -1.57 17.61 16.26
C GLY A 50 -0.64 17.45 15.05
N GLY A 51 -0.51 16.24 14.54
CA GLY A 51 0.27 15.92 13.34
C GLY A 51 -0.45 16.29 12.04
N ASP A 52 0.31 16.25 10.95
CA ASP A 52 -0.15 16.48 9.59
C ASP A 52 -0.34 15.14 8.90
N VAL A 53 -1.57 14.84 8.48
CA VAL A 53 -1.88 13.54 7.90
C VAL A 53 -1.32 13.46 6.48
N LEU A 54 -0.33 12.61 6.28
CA LEU A 54 0.15 12.23 4.95
C LEU A 54 -0.25 10.79 4.68
N CYS A 55 -1.42 10.60 4.08
CA CYS A 55 -1.90 9.28 3.69
C CYS A 55 -1.13 8.82 2.44
N ARG A 56 -0.38 7.72 2.56
CA ARG A 56 0.55 7.23 1.52
C ARG A 56 0.01 6.03 0.74
N SER A 57 -1.20 5.57 1.07
CA SER A 57 -1.80 4.37 0.51
C SER A 57 -3.22 4.68 0.08
N CYS A 58 -3.41 4.88 -1.22
CA CYS A 58 -4.71 5.02 -1.81
C CYS A 58 -4.68 4.56 -3.26
N ALA A 59 -5.54 3.61 -3.61
CA ALA A 59 -5.71 3.14 -4.98
C ALA A 59 -6.53 4.15 -5.80
N LEU A 60 -6.11 4.36 -7.05
CA LEU A 60 -6.80 5.24 -8.02
C LEU A 60 -7.38 4.47 -9.21
N PHE A 61 -7.17 3.15 -9.23
CA PHE A 61 -7.57 2.28 -10.30
C PHE A 61 -7.86 0.89 -9.75
N LYS A 62 -8.72 0.17 -10.47
CA LYS A 62 -8.85 -1.27 -10.39
C LYS A 62 -7.85 -1.91 -11.33
N THR A 63 -7.26 -3.00 -10.88
CA THR A 63 -6.34 -3.82 -11.66
C THR A 63 -7.00 -5.17 -11.90
N GLU A 64 -7.13 -5.57 -13.15
CA GLU A 64 -7.74 -6.84 -13.54
C GLU A 64 -6.82 -7.57 -14.51
N CYS A 65 -6.61 -8.87 -14.27
CA CYS A 65 -5.92 -9.75 -15.21
C CYS A 65 -6.76 -11.01 -15.38
N ALA A 66 -7.66 -11.00 -16.37
CA ALA A 66 -8.73 -11.99 -16.51
C ALA A 66 -8.21 -13.42 -16.80
N GLU A 67 -7.01 -13.53 -17.35
CA GLU A 67 -6.40 -14.80 -17.77
C GLU A 67 -5.45 -15.38 -16.71
N VAL A 68 -5.51 -14.86 -15.47
CA VAL A 68 -4.66 -15.32 -14.38
C VAL A 68 -5.52 -15.80 -13.23
N GLU A 69 -5.40 -17.08 -12.91
CA GLU A 69 -5.97 -17.63 -11.68
C GLU A 69 -4.97 -17.41 -10.55
N VAL A 70 -5.38 -16.66 -9.53
CA VAL A 70 -4.57 -16.42 -8.33
C VAL A 70 -5.11 -17.25 -7.19
N SER A 71 -4.27 -18.10 -6.60
CA SER A 71 -4.60 -18.84 -5.38
C SER A 71 -3.60 -18.52 -4.29
N ALA A 72 -4.09 -18.32 -3.07
CA ALA A 72 -3.26 -18.07 -1.89
C ALA A 72 -3.65 -19.07 -0.80
N ARG A 73 -2.66 -19.70 -0.17
CA ARG A 73 -2.86 -20.66 0.91
C ARG A 73 -1.81 -20.49 2.00
N MET A 74 -2.22 -20.80 3.23
CA MET A 74 -1.31 -20.94 4.36
C MET A 74 -0.84 -22.39 4.47
N VAL A 75 0.46 -22.60 4.57
CA VAL A 75 1.10 -23.89 4.83
C VAL A 75 1.99 -23.70 6.05
N GLY A 76 1.47 -24.02 7.24
CA GLY A 76 2.14 -23.68 8.50
C GLY A 76 2.22 -22.15 8.68
N ASP A 77 3.43 -21.64 8.84
CA ASP A 77 3.74 -20.21 8.93
C ASP A 77 4.11 -19.56 7.58
N GLU A 78 3.98 -20.31 6.49
CA GLU A 78 4.24 -19.84 5.13
C GLU A 78 2.95 -19.50 4.39
N ARG A 79 2.89 -18.30 3.83
CA ARG A 79 1.88 -17.89 2.86
C ARG A 79 2.44 -18.16 1.47
N VAL A 80 1.80 -19.07 0.74
CA VAL A 80 2.15 -19.41 -0.64
C VAL A 80 1.10 -18.79 -1.56
N VAL A 81 1.55 -18.07 -2.59
CA VAL A 81 0.69 -17.52 -3.65
C VAL A 81 1.15 -18.09 -4.98
N GLU A 82 0.19 -18.60 -5.75
CA GLU A 82 0.41 -19.13 -7.10
C GLU A 82 -0.42 -18.34 -8.11
N HIS A 83 0.22 -17.91 -9.18
CA HIS A 83 -0.38 -17.26 -10.33
C HIS A 83 -0.32 -18.23 -11.51
N ARG A 84 -1.46 -18.83 -11.87
CA ARG A 84 -1.54 -19.73 -13.02
C ARG A 84 -2.00 -18.96 -14.24
N THR A 85 -1.24 -19.10 -15.31
CA THR A 85 -1.51 -18.45 -16.61
C THR A 85 -1.47 -19.51 -17.72
N PRO A 86 -2.00 -19.23 -18.93
CA PRO A 86 -1.88 -20.12 -20.08
C PRO A 86 -0.44 -20.44 -20.48
N VAL A 87 0.51 -19.56 -20.12
CA VAL A 87 1.92 -19.67 -20.54
C VAL A 87 2.82 -20.25 -19.43
N GLY A 88 2.31 -20.49 -18.23
CA GLY A 88 3.05 -21.05 -17.10
C GLY A 88 2.52 -20.58 -15.75
N THR A 89 3.18 -21.02 -14.68
CA THR A 89 2.79 -20.72 -13.30
C THR A 89 3.93 -20.02 -12.57
N LEU A 90 3.64 -18.88 -11.94
CA LEU A 90 4.55 -18.24 -10.99
C LEU A 90 4.14 -18.57 -9.57
N ARG A 91 5.13 -18.69 -8.69
CA ARG A 91 4.92 -18.98 -7.27
C ARG A 91 5.79 -18.07 -6.43
N GLU A 92 5.17 -17.37 -5.49
CA GLU A 92 5.86 -16.70 -4.40
C GLU A 92 5.51 -17.37 -3.07
N ALA A 93 6.43 -17.27 -2.11
CA ALA A 93 6.17 -17.70 -0.75
C ALA A 93 6.82 -16.75 0.24
N LEU A 94 6.05 -16.35 1.25
CA LEU A 94 6.51 -15.56 2.37
C LEU A 94 6.32 -16.34 3.66
N LYS A 95 7.32 -16.28 4.54
CA LYS A 95 7.26 -16.87 5.89
C LYS A 95 7.07 -15.78 6.92
N LEU A 96 6.15 -16.00 7.86
CA LEU A 96 5.95 -15.09 8.99
C LEU A 96 7.04 -15.33 10.03
N SER A 97 7.88 -14.33 10.29
CA SER A 97 8.88 -14.40 11.35
C SER A 97 8.23 -14.37 12.73
N SER A 98 8.96 -14.80 13.76
CA SER A 98 8.56 -14.67 15.16
C SER A 98 8.31 -13.21 15.60
N SER A 99 8.95 -12.24 14.93
CA SER A 99 8.71 -10.80 15.11
C SER A 99 7.45 -10.28 14.39
N GLY A 100 6.69 -11.15 13.74
CA GLY A 100 5.46 -10.80 13.02
C GLY A 100 5.70 -10.11 11.68
N GLN A 101 6.86 -10.30 11.05
CA GLN A 101 7.20 -9.74 9.74
C GLN A 101 7.22 -10.83 8.67
N TRP A 102 6.65 -10.55 7.51
CA TRP A 102 6.73 -11.45 6.37
C TRP A 102 8.10 -11.34 5.69
N ARG A 103 8.72 -12.48 5.38
CA ARG A 103 9.99 -12.56 4.66
C ARG A 103 9.85 -13.47 3.45
N TYR A 104 10.36 -13.05 2.31
CA TYR A 104 10.43 -13.91 1.13
C TYR A 104 11.27 -15.16 1.45
N VAL A 105 10.66 -16.32 1.22
CA VAL A 105 11.36 -17.61 1.13
C VAL A 105 11.44 -18.10 -0.31
N GLN A 106 10.54 -17.60 -1.17
CA GLN A 106 10.59 -17.75 -2.61
C GLN A 106 10.09 -16.46 -3.27
N HIS A 107 10.90 -15.86 -4.15
CA HIS A 107 10.48 -14.69 -4.92
C HIS A 107 9.55 -15.11 -6.07
N LEU A 108 8.73 -14.19 -6.57
CA LEU A 108 7.83 -14.50 -7.69
C LEU A 108 8.59 -14.89 -8.97
N LEU A 109 9.75 -14.27 -9.21
CA LEU A 109 10.64 -14.53 -10.33
C LEU A 109 11.95 -15.12 -9.78
N ASN A 110 12.20 -16.41 -10.06
CA ASN A 110 13.40 -17.12 -9.60
C ASN A 110 14.32 -17.50 -10.77
N THR A 111 13.77 -17.66 -11.97
CA THR A 111 14.46 -18.10 -13.18
C THR A 111 14.23 -17.14 -14.34
N PRO A 112 15.11 -17.11 -15.36
CA PRO A 112 14.89 -16.33 -16.59
C PRO A 112 13.55 -16.66 -17.27
N GLU A 113 13.10 -17.91 -17.24
CA GLU A 113 11.84 -18.36 -17.83
C GLU A 113 10.61 -17.72 -17.18
N ASP A 114 10.71 -17.37 -15.89
CA ASP A 114 9.61 -16.71 -15.15
C ASP A 114 9.26 -15.35 -15.75
N PHE A 115 10.23 -14.66 -16.38
CA PHE A 115 9.96 -13.39 -17.06
C PHE A 115 8.98 -13.53 -18.22
N ARG A 116 8.92 -14.69 -18.89
CA ARG A 116 7.95 -14.94 -19.96
C ARG A 116 6.53 -14.97 -19.40
N VAL A 117 6.34 -15.61 -18.24
CA VAL A 117 5.03 -15.69 -17.56
C VAL A 117 4.67 -14.34 -16.97
N PHE A 118 5.62 -13.65 -16.34
CA PHE A 118 5.39 -12.33 -15.77
C PHE A 118 5.04 -11.28 -16.84
N ARG A 119 5.75 -11.31 -17.97
CA ARG A 119 5.44 -10.46 -19.12
C ARG A 119 4.01 -10.69 -19.62
N PHE A 120 3.57 -11.94 -19.73
CA PHE A 120 2.19 -12.24 -20.08
C PHE A 120 1.21 -11.58 -19.10
N MET A 121 1.44 -11.70 -17.79
CA MET A 121 0.59 -11.04 -16.78
C MET A 121 0.55 -9.52 -16.98
N LEU A 122 1.69 -8.87 -17.24
CA LEU A 122 1.75 -7.42 -17.47
C LEU A 122 0.98 -7.00 -18.74
N GLU A 123 1.18 -7.72 -19.85
CA GLU A 123 0.53 -7.42 -21.14
C GLU A 123 -0.99 -7.66 -21.11
N HIS A 124 -1.46 -8.55 -20.22
CA HIS A 124 -2.88 -8.88 -20.07
C HIS A 124 -3.53 -8.22 -18.83
N THR A 125 -2.80 -7.35 -18.14
CA THR A 125 -3.34 -6.55 -17.03
C THR A 125 -4.01 -5.29 -17.57
N ARG A 126 -5.25 -5.06 -17.17
CA ARG A 126 -6.01 -3.85 -17.48
C ARG A 126 -6.20 -3.00 -16.23
N PHE A 127 -6.05 -1.70 -16.41
CA PHE A 127 -6.28 -0.70 -15.36
C PHE A 127 -7.51 0.13 -15.72
N THR A 128 -8.49 0.14 -14.83
CA THR A 128 -9.70 0.96 -14.99
C THR A 128 -9.71 2.00 -13.88
N ALA A 129 -9.89 3.28 -14.22
CA ALA A 129 -9.96 4.36 -13.24
C ALA A 129 -11.06 4.07 -12.20
N ASP A 130 -10.70 4.16 -10.92
CA ASP A 130 -11.63 4.00 -9.81
C ASP A 130 -11.15 4.86 -8.64
N TYR A 131 -11.84 5.98 -8.46
CA TYR A 131 -11.52 6.96 -7.42
C TYR A 131 -12.32 6.75 -6.12
N SER A 132 -13.15 5.69 -6.03
CA SER A 132 -14.02 5.49 -4.87
C SER A 132 -13.25 5.34 -3.55
N ALA A 133 -12.08 4.68 -3.59
CA ALA A 133 -11.18 4.60 -2.44
C ALA A 133 -10.59 5.96 -2.09
N PHE A 134 -10.21 6.74 -3.10
CA PHE A 134 -9.69 8.09 -2.93
C PHE A 134 -10.70 9.04 -2.32
N ASP A 135 -11.93 9.06 -2.82
CA ASP A 135 -12.97 9.96 -2.32
C ASP A 135 -13.27 9.69 -0.84
N ARG A 136 -13.36 8.40 -0.47
CA ARG A 136 -13.58 7.98 0.92
C ARG A 136 -12.45 8.44 1.84
N VAL A 137 -11.19 8.15 1.47
CA VAL A 137 -10.02 8.53 2.26
C VAL A 137 -9.84 10.04 2.27
N SER A 138 -10.19 10.74 1.19
CA SER A 138 -10.09 12.21 1.08
C SER A 138 -11.06 12.89 2.03
N ALA A 139 -12.28 12.34 2.17
CA ALA A 139 -13.25 12.77 3.16
C ALA A 139 -12.76 12.50 4.59
N GLU A 140 -12.18 11.33 4.86
CA GLU A 140 -11.62 10.98 6.17
C GLU A 140 -10.45 11.89 6.59
N VAL A 141 -9.49 12.09 5.68
CA VAL A 141 -8.30 12.93 5.94
C VAL A 141 -8.70 14.40 6.10
N GLY A 142 -9.66 14.88 5.31
CA GLY A 142 -10.18 16.24 5.41
C GLY A 142 -9.08 17.30 5.42
N GLN A 143 -9.25 18.33 6.25
CA GLN A 143 -8.29 19.43 6.38
C GLN A 143 -7.01 19.06 7.16
N HIS A 144 -6.97 17.86 7.77
CA HIS A 144 -5.81 17.42 8.55
C HIS A 144 -4.62 17.07 7.66
N GLY A 145 -4.80 16.94 6.34
CA GLY A 145 -3.72 16.47 5.51
C GLY A 145 -3.97 16.37 4.01
N ILE A 146 -3.10 15.60 3.36
CA ILE A 146 -3.18 15.23 1.95
C ILE A 146 -3.03 13.72 1.75
N ILE A 147 -3.53 13.25 0.61
CA ILE A 147 -3.27 11.91 0.12
C ILE A 147 -2.16 12.02 -0.92
N ALA A 148 -1.12 11.22 -0.76
CA ALA A 148 -0.13 10.91 -1.77
C ALA A 148 -0.48 9.53 -2.34
N PRO A 149 -1.16 9.47 -3.49
CA PRO A 149 -1.51 8.20 -4.10
C PRO A 149 -0.25 7.39 -4.36
N HIS A 150 -0.31 6.09 -4.07
CA HIS A 150 0.82 5.21 -4.27
C HIS A 150 1.03 5.04 -5.77
N CYS A 151 2.04 5.73 -6.32
CA CYS A 151 2.60 5.38 -7.60
C CYS A 151 3.49 4.16 -7.38
N ALA A 152 3.38 3.15 -8.23
CA ALA A 152 4.13 1.91 -8.08
C ALA A 152 5.62 2.18 -7.83
N ALA A 153 6.25 1.21 -7.16
CA ALA A 153 7.69 1.11 -7.03
C ALA A 153 8.41 1.54 -8.32
N THR A 154 9.50 2.31 -8.17
CA THR A 154 10.45 2.43 -9.27
C THR A 154 10.98 1.02 -9.63
N PRO A 155 11.38 0.76 -10.88
CA PRO A 155 11.89 -0.56 -11.29
C PRO A 155 13.09 -1.06 -10.46
N VAL A 156 13.78 -0.16 -9.76
CA VAL A 156 14.82 -0.46 -8.79
C VAL A 156 14.33 0.03 -7.43
N GLN A 157 14.08 -0.88 -6.48
CA GLN A 157 13.75 -0.60 -5.09
C GLN A 157 14.49 -1.58 -4.17
#